data_AF-A0A7X9DF62-F1
#
_entry.id   AF-A0A7X9DF62-F1
#
_cell.length_a   1.000
_cell.length_b   1.000
_cell.length_c   1.000
_cell.angle_alpha   90.00
_cell.angle_beta   90.00
_cell.angle_gamma   90.00
#
_symmetry.space_group_name_H-M   'P 1'
#
loop_
_entity.id
_entity.type
_entity.pdbx_description
1 polymer ?
#
loop_
_entity_poly.entity_id
_entity_poly.type
_entity_poly.pdbx_seq_one_letter_code
_entity_poly.pdbx_strand_id
1 'polypeptide(L)' 'CDAQPYFRIFNPWLQQKKYDPECEYIKRWIPELQIVSLKDIHNWVYSGSSVKYPKPILDHVIESSYAKGIYKSIFRNE' A
#
# COMPACT_ATOMS: atom_id res chain seq x y z
N CYS A 1 14.82 21.38 8.90
CA CYS A 1 14.08 20.11 8.96
C CYS A 1 13.61 19.74 7.57
N ASP A 2 14.06 18.60 7.03
CA ASP A 2 13.79 18.16 5.65
C ASP A 2 12.65 17.14 5.57
N ALA A 3 11.62 17.33 6.40
CA ALA A 3 10.45 16.47 6.37
C ALA A 3 9.72 16.63 5.04
N GLN A 4 9.29 15.51 4.45
CA GLN A 4 8.45 15.56 3.27
C GLN A 4 7.09 16.20 3.60
N PRO A 5 6.45 16.89 2.64
CA PRO A 5 5.17 17.54 2.88
C PRO A 5 4.09 16.55 3.32
N TYR A 6 3.25 16.93 4.29
CA TYR A 6 2.21 16.07 4.88
C TYR A 6 1.23 15.46 3.86
N PHE A 7 0.96 16.16 2.76
CA PHE A 7 0.04 15.69 1.72
C PHE A 7 0.66 14.59 0.85
N ARG A 8 1.97 14.36 0.96
CA ARG A 8 2.69 13.27 0.28
C ARG A 8 2.46 11.97 1.04
N ILE A 9 1.37 11.28 0.70
CA ILE A 9 1.07 9.94 1.17
C ILE A 9 1.40 8.96 0.04
N PHE A 10 2.33 8.04 0.29
CA PHE A 10 2.74 7.04 -0.69
C PHE A 10 1.70 5.92 -0.82
N ASN A 11 1.37 5.56 -2.06
CA ASN A 11 0.55 4.39 -2.34
C ASN A 11 1.42 3.12 -2.33
N PRO A 12 1.22 2.19 -1.39
CA PRO A 12 2.06 0.99 -1.27
C PRO A 12 2.04 0.13 -2.55
N TRP A 13 0.90 0.04 -3.23
CA TRP A 13 0.73 -0.70 -4.48
C TRP A 13 1.57 -0.12 -5.63
N LEU A 14 1.70 1.21 -5.69
CA LEU A 14 2.55 1.86 -6.69
C LEU A 14 4.02 1.78 -6.33
N GLN A 15 4.36 1.86 -5.04
CA GLN A 15 5.75 1.72 -4.58
C GLN A 15 6.28 0.31 -4.86
N GLN A 16 5.52 -0.73 -4.52
CA GLN A 16 5.94 -2.10 -4.80
C GLN A 16 6.11 -2.34 -6.32
N LYS A 17 5.20 -1.84 -7.17
CA LYS A 17 5.32 -2.03 -8.62
C LYS A 17 6.53 -1.32 -9.20
N LYS A 18 6.92 -0.19 -8.59
CA LYS A 18 8.09 0.59 -9.01
C LYS A 18 9.41 -0.04 -8.58
N TYR A 19 9.49 -0.56 -7.35
CA TYR A 19 10.75 -1.02 -6.76
C TYR A 19 10.91 -2.55 -6.70
N ASP A 20 9.84 -3.31 -6.88
CA ASP A 20 9.83 -4.76 -6.90
C ASP A 20 8.84 -5.30 -7.98
N PRO A 21 9.08 -5.00 -9.28
CA PRO A 21 8.16 -5.38 -10.35
C PRO A 21 7.96 -6.90 -10.46
N GLU A 22 9.01 -7.68 -10.18
CA GLU A 22 8.99 -9.15 -10.22
C GLU A 22 8.63 -9.80 -8.87
N CYS A 23 8.28 -8.99 -7.86
CA CYS A 23 7.94 -9.47 -6.51
C CYS A 23 9.03 -10.36 -5.87
N GLU A 24 10.30 -10.21 -6.26
CA GLU A 24 11.40 -11.02 -5.75
C GLU A 24 11.64 -10.75 -4.26
N TYR A 25 11.61 -9.46 -3.88
CA TYR A 25 11.76 -9.07 -2.49
C TYR A 25 10.57 -9.55 -1.67
N ILE A 26 9.35 -9.33 -2.15
CA ILE A 26 8.12 -9.81 -1.49
C ILE A 26 8.16 -11.32 -1.29
N LYS A 27 8.46 -12.11 -2.33
CA LYS A 27 8.48 -13.58 -2.26
C LYS A 27 9.62 -14.15 -1.41
N ARG A 28 10.73 -13.41 -1.27
CA ARG A 28 11.83 -13.76 -0.37
C ARG A 28 11.41 -13.65 1.10
N TRP A 29 10.67 -12.59 1.45
CA TRP A 29 10.33 -12.29 2.85
C TRP A 29 8.97 -12.79 3.29
N ILE A 30 8.06 -13.04 2.35
CA ILE A 30 6.70 -13.53 2.57
C ILE A 30 6.57 -14.85 1.78
N PRO A 31 7.13 -15.96 2.30
CA PRO A 31 7.23 -17.22 1.55
C PRO A 31 5.87 -17.81 1.15
N GLU A 32 4.80 -17.52 1.89
CA GLU A 32 3.43 -17.91 1.55
C GLU A 32 2.93 -17.31 0.22
N LEU A 33 3.56 -16.25 -0.28
CA LEU A 33 3.25 -15.62 -1.57
C LEU A 33 4.09 -16.16 -2.73
N GLN A 34 5.02 -17.09 -2.51
CA GLN A 34 5.90 -17.61 -3.58
C GLN A 34 5.11 -18.23 -4.75
N ILE A 35 4.04 -18.95 -4.44
CA ILE A 35 3.17 -19.61 -5.42
C ILE A 35 2.15 -18.67 -6.08
N VAL A 36 2.07 -17.42 -5.62
CA VAL A 36 1.11 -16.44 -6.14
C VAL A 36 1.67 -15.78 -7.40
N SER A 37 0.79 -15.52 -8.36
CA SER A 37 1.16 -14.81 -9.59
C SER A 37 1.55 -13.37 -9.31
N LEU A 38 2.45 -12.80 -10.12
CA LEU A 38 2.86 -11.39 -9.98
C LEU A 38 1.68 -10.43 -10.11
N LYS A 39 0.74 -10.75 -11.01
CA LYS A 39 -0.47 -9.96 -11.23
C LYS A 39 -1.33 -9.91 -9.97
N ASP A 40 -1.43 -11.02 -9.26
CA ASP A 40 -2.23 -11.12 -8.03
C ASP A 40 -1.53 -10.44 -6.85
N ILE A 41 -0.20 -10.56 -6.72
CA ILE A 41 0.57 -9.82 -5.69
C ILE A 41 0.44 -8.31 -5.93
N HIS A 42 0.55 -7.86 -7.18
CA HIS A 42 0.40 -6.44 -7.52
C HIS A 42 -1.02 -5.91 -7.37
N ASN A 43 -2.03 -6.79 -7.35
CA ASN A 43 -3.44 -6.45 -7.20
C ASN A 43 -4.06 -7.19 -6.00
N TRP A 44 -3.34 -7.26 -4.88
CA TRP A 44 -3.71 -8.12 -3.75
C TRP A 44 -5.12 -7.89 -3.22
N VAL A 45 -5.60 -6.64 -3.23
CA VAL A 45 -6.97 -6.24 -2.86
C VAL A 45 -8.03 -7.09 -3.59
N TYR A 46 -7.79 -7.38 -4.87
CA TYR A 46 -8.71 -8.11 -5.75
C TYR A 46 -8.24 -9.54 -6.02
N SER A 47 -7.16 -9.98 -5.38
CA SER A 47 -6.64 -11.32 -5.59
C SER A 47 -7.62 -12.36 -5.04
N GLY A 48 -7.96 -13.35 -5.86
CA GLY A 48 -8.73 -14.53 -5.46
C GLY A 48 -7.86 -15.62 -4.82
N SER A 49 -6.64 -15.27 -4.42
CA SER A 49 -5.64 -16.25 -3.99
C SER A 49 -6.07 -16.93 -2.69
N SER A 50 -6.06 -18.25 -2.66
CA SER A 50 -6.44 -19.05 -1.48
C SER A 50 -5.31 -19.18 -0.44
N VAL A 51 -4.20 -18.47 -0.63
CA VAL A 51 -3.05 -18.54 0.27
C VAL A 51 -3.38 -17.93 1.63
N LYS A 52 -2.69 -18.42 2.66
CA LYS A 52 -2.84 -17.98 4.05
C LYS A 52 -2.11 -16.66 4.30
N TYR A 53 -2.51 -15.61 3.58
CA TYR A 53 -2.02 -14.24 3.78
C TYR A 53 -3.22 -13.29 3.92
N PRO A 54 -3.19 -12.35 4.88
CA PRO A 54 -4.36 -11.52 5.16
C PRO A 54 -4.70 -10.58 4.00
N LYS A 55 -5.99 -10.25 3.88
CA LYS A 55 -6.44 -9.15 3.03
C LYS A 55 -5.95 -7.81 3.59
N PRO A 56 -5.85 -6.76 2.77
CA PRO A 56 -5.51 -5.42 3.24
C PRO A 56 -6.43 -4.98 4.38
N ILE A 57 -5.85 -4.42 5.43
CA ILE A 57 -6.57 -4.01 6.64
C ILE A 57 -7.47 -2.80 6.36
N LEU A 58 -7.10 -1.98 5.38
CA LEU A 58 -7.77 -0.74 5.01
C LEU A 58 -7.69 -0.50 3.50
N ASP A 59 -8.55 0.39 3.01
CA ASP A 59 -8.46 0.94 1.66
C ASP A 59 -7.58 2.20 1.65
N HIS A 60 -6.49 2.16 0.88
CA HIS A 60 -5.53 3.25 0.83
C HIS A 60 -6.13 4.57 0.31
N VAL A 61 -7.05 4.52 -0.65
CA VAL A 61 -7.66 5.72 -1.24
C VAL A 61 -8.53 6.42 -0.19
N ILE A 62 -9.34 5.64 0.54
CA ILE A 62 -10.20 6.15 1.60
C ILE A 62 -9.35 6.77 2.72
N GLU A 63 -8.38 6.03 3.24
CA GLU A 63 -7.57 6.48 4.38
C GLU A 63 -6.63 7.63 4.03
N SER A 64 -6.08 7.67 2.81
CA SER A 64 -5.28 8.80 2.32
C SER A 64 -6.11 10.08 2.28
N SER A 65 -7.38 9.99 1.88
CA SER A 65 -8.31 11.13 1.89
C SER A 65 -8.63 11.58 3.32
N TYR A 66 -8.93 10.62 4.21
CA TYR A 66 -9.25 10.90 5.61
C TYR A 66 -8.08 11.56 6.35
N ALA A 67 -6.87 11.04 6.21
CA ALA A 67 -5.66 11.60 6.83
C ALA A 67 -5.38 13.04 6.37
N LYS A 68 -5.51 13.32 5.06
CA LYS A 68 -5.39 14.69 4.51
C LYS A 68 -6.47 15.61 5.07
N GLY A 69 -7.69 15.10 5.24
CA GLY A 69 -8.82 15.82 5.82
C GLY A 69 -8.56 16.23 7.27
N ILE A 70 -8.08 15.31 8.11
CA ILE A 70 -7.71 15.59 9.50
C ILE A 70 -6.61 16.65 9.56
N TYR A 71 -5.55 16.50 8.76
CA TYR A 71 -4.48 17.49 8.77
C TYR A 71 -5.04 18.87 8.39
N LYS A 72 -5.84 18.94 7.31
CA LYS A 72 -6.44 20.21 6.87
C LYS A 72 -7.36 20.83 7.94
N SER A 73 -8.06 20.05 8.75
CA SER A 73 -8.96 20.60 9.78
C SER A 73 -8.18 21.22 10.95
N ILE A 74 -7.02 20.68 11.30
CA ILE A 74 -6.16 21.23 12.36
C ILE A 74 -5.65 22.63 11.98
N PHE A 75 -5.26 22.83 10.72
CA PHE A 75 -4.69 24.09 10.24
C PHE A 75 -5.73 25.05 9.60
N ARG A 76 -7.03 24.78 9.75
CA ARG A 76 -8.12 25.64 9.22
C ARG A 76 -8.70 26.63 10.24
N ASN A 77 -8.27 26.55 11.50
CA ASN A 77 -8.73 27.40 12.60
C ASN A 77 -7.75 28.54 12.93
N GLU A 78 -6.85 28.88 12.00
CA GLU A 78 -6.11 30.15 11.97
C GLU A 78 -6.59 31.02 10.81
#